data_AF-A0A4Q2QRK4-F1
#
_entry.id   AF-A0A4Q2QRK4-F1
#
_cell.length_a   1.000
_cell.length_b   1.000
_cell.length_c   1.000
_cell.angle_alpha   90.00
_cell.angle_beta   90.00
_cell.angle_gamma   90.00
#
_symmetry.space_group_name_H-M   'P 1'
#
loop_
_entity.id
_entity.type
_entity.pdbx_description
1 polymer ?
#
loop_
_entity_poly.entity_id
_entity_poly.type
_entity_poly.pdbx_seq_one_letter_code
_entity_poly.pdbx_strand_id
1 'polypeptide(L)'
;GYVGYGQGGILTEAVRKRPYSVVLLDEVEKAHRDVMNLFYQVFDRGFMRDGEGREIDFRNTVILMTSNLGSDLIMQMLEEQPEATEPDLHELLRPVLRDHFQPALLARFQTVIYRPLAQAAMRTIVEMKLAQVSKRLNRHYGMKTDIHESLYDALTAACLLPDTGARNVDSLLNQQILPVLSQQLLMHMAAGQKPQHLTLGWNEEEGIVLAFDGENRGIQP
;
A
#
# COMPACT_ATOMS: atom_id res chain seq x y z
N GLY A 1 -14.17 7.48 -37.74
CA GLY A 1 -12.93 7.42 -36.95
C GLY A 1 -13.30 7.20 -35.51
N TYR A 2 -12.71 6.20 -34.84
CA TYR A 2 -13.00 5.93 -33.44
C TYR A 2 -12.50 7.09 -32.55
N VAL A 3 -13.24 7.40 -31.49
CA VAL A 3 -12.84 8.39 -30.48
C VAL A 3 -11.50 7.95 -29.87
N GLY A 4 -10.48 8.81 -29.91
CA GLY A 4 -9.10 8.50 -29.46
C GLY A 4 -8.03 8.44 -30.56
N TYR A 5 -8.42 8.60 -31.83
CA TYR A 5 -7.47 8.70 -32.94
C TYR A 5 -6.63 9.99 -32.85
N GLY A 6 -5.30 9.89 -32.77
CA GLY A 6 -4.37 11.02 -32.74
C GLY A 6 -3.74 11.36 -31.37
N GLN A 7 -4.18 10.68 -30.30
CA GLN A 7 -3.46 10.70 -29.03
C GLN A 7 -2.83 9.31 -28.89
N GLY A 8 -1.50 9.22 -29.01
CA GLY A 8 -0.78 7.99 -28.68
C GLY A 8 -1.24 7.44 -27.33
N GLY A 9 -1.15 6.13 -27.13
CA GLY A 9 -1.63 5.47 -25.91
C GLY A 9 -1.08 6.15 -24.64
N ILE A 10 -1.88 6.18 -23.56
CA ILE A 10 -1.52 6.86 -22.30
C ILE A 10 -0.14 6.43 -21.82
N LEU A 11 0.14 5.12 -21.86
CA LEU A 11 1.43 4.56 -21.47
C LEU A 11 2.54 4.92 -22.46
N THR A 12 2.30 4.71 -23.76
CA THR A 12 3.31 4.92 -24.80
C THR A 12 3.75 6.38 -24.87
N GLU A 13 2.84 7.34 -24.69
CA GLU A 13 3.17 8.76 -24.63
C GLU A 13 3.91 9.15 -23.34
N ALA A 14 3.54 8.57 -22.19
CA ALA A 14 4.23 8.82 -20.93
C ALA A 14 5.70 8.38 -20.99
N VAL A 15 5.95 7.17 -21.48
CA VAL A 15 7.31 6.62 -21.63
C VAL A 15 8.08 7.36 -22.72
N ARG A 16 7.46 7.73 -23.84
CA ARG A 16 8.10 8.55 -24.88
C ARG A 16 8.61 9.89 -24.33
N LYS A 17 7.83 10.55 -23.48
CA LYS A 17 8.22 11.82 -22.85
C LYS A 17 9.23 11.64 -21.72
N ARG A 18 9.22 10.49 -21.04
CA ARG A 18 10.07 10.15 -19.89
C ARG A 18 10.61 8.72 -20.02
N PRO A 19 11.64 8.51 -20.86
CA PRO A 19 12.15 7.18 -21.15
C PRO A 19 12.82 6.51 -19.94
N TYR A 20 13.28 7.31 -18.96
CA TYR A 20 13.76 6.85 -17.66
C TYR A 20 12.61 6.93 -16.66
N SER A 21 11.89 5.83 -16.49
CA SER A 21 10.71 5.80 -15.62
C SER A 21 10.48 4.42 -15.01
N VAL A 22 9.71 4.40 -13.93
CA VAL A 22 9.15 3.18 -13.36
C VAL A 22 7.72 3.05 -13.86
N VAL A 23 7.40 1.92 -14.48
CA VAL A 23 6.05 1.57 -14.94
C VAL A 23 5.48 0.55 -13.98
N LEU A 24 4.42 0.91 -13.26
CA LEU A 24 3.68 -0.01 -12.40
C LEU A 24 2.45 -0.53 -13.13
N LEU A 25 2.37 -1.86 -13.29
CA LEU A 25 1.19 -2.57 -13.76
C LEU A 25 0.59 -3.28 -12.55
N ASP A 26 -0.52 -2.75 -12.05
CA ASP A 26 -1.16 -3.26 -10.83
C ASP A 26 -2.17 -4.37 -11.16
N GLU A 27 -2.23 -5.41 -10.31
CA GLU A 27 -3.17 -6.54 -10.40
C GLU A 27 -3.23 -7.16 -11.80
N VAL A 28 -2.07 -7.51 -12.37
CA VAL A 28 -1.96 -7.99 -13.75
C VAL A 28 -2.76 -9.27 -14.04
N GLU A 29 -3.14 -10.03 -13.00
CA GLU A 29 -4.00 -11.20 -13.14
C GLU A 29 -5.44 -10.87 -13.57
N LYS A 30 -5.87 -9.63 -13.37
CA LYS A 30 -7.20 -9.15 -13.80
C LYS A 30 -7.17 -8.63 -15.24
N ALA A 31 -5.98 -8.45 -15.82
CA ALA A 31 -5.84 -7.91 -17.17
C ALA A 31 -6.29 -8.94 -18.22
N HIS A 32 -6.90 -8.44 -19.30
CA HIS A 32 -7.20 -9.28 -20.45
C HIS A 32 -5.91 -9.79 -21.10
N ARG A 33 -5.91 -11.03 -21.62
CA ARG A 33 -4.74 -11.65 -22.25
C ARG A 33 -4.11 -10.80 -23.34
N ASP A 34 -4.92 -10.09 -24.11
CA ASP A 34 -4.44 -9.19 -25.17
C ASP A 34 -3.62 -8.02 -24.65
N VAL A 35 -3.92 -7.52 -23.45
CA VAL A 35 -3.11 -6.48 -22.80
C VAL A 35 -1.72 -7.04 -22.48
N MET A 36 -1.65 -8.24 -21.90
CA MET A 36 -0.37 -8.90 -21.60
C MET A 36 0.43 -9.21 -22.87
N ASN A 37 -0.25 -9.61 -23.96
CA ASN A 37 0.38 -9.85 -25.25
C ASN A 37 1.05 -8.59 -25.84
N LEU A 38 0.50 -7.39 -25.60
CA LEU A 38 1.15 -6.15 -26.03
C LEU A 38 2.50 -5.95 -25.35
N PHE A 39 2.60 -6.30 -24.07
CA PHE A 39 3.85 -6.20 -23.32
C PHE A 39 4.88 -7.26 -23.70
N TYR A 40 4.53 -8.31 -24.46
CA TYR A 40 5.52 -9.28 -24.95
C TYR A 40 6.61 -8.63 -25.77
N GLN A 41 6.26 -7.69 -26.63
CA GLN A 41 7.25 -7.00 -27.45
C GLN A 41 8.19 -6.15 -26.59
N VAL A 42 7.68 -5.60 -25.49
CA VAL A 42 8.50 -4.85 -24.53
C VAL A 42 9.46 -5.76 -23.81
N PHE A 43 8.99 -6.86 -23.24
CA PHE A 43 9.84 -7.79 -22.49
C PHE A 43 10.82 -8.57 -23.38
N ASP A 44 10.50 -8.68 -24.68
CA ASP A 44 11.37 -9.36 -25.63
C ASP A 44 12.38 -8.45 -26.32
N ARG A 45 11.93 -7.32 -26.85
CA ARG A 45 12.72 -6.45 -27.71
C ARG A 45 13.04 -5.11 -27.08
N GLY A 46 12.37 -4.75 -25.98
CA GLY A 46 12.51 -3.45 -25.33
C GLY A 46 11.73 -2.33 -26.02
N PHE A 47 10.81 -2.64 -26.94
CA PHE A 47 10.02 -1.64 -27.65
C PHE A 47 8.55 -2.03 -27.75
N MET A 48 7.68 -1.01 -27.83
CA MET A 48 6.25 -1.15 -28.11
C MET A 48 5.86 -0.23 -29.26
N ARG A 49 4.91 -0.64 -30.11
CA ARG A 49 4.29 0.26 -31.08
C ARG A 49 2.97 0.82 -30.53
N ASP A 50 2.78 2.13 -30.64
CA ASP A 50 1.51 2.75 -30.32
C ASP A 50 0.47 2.55 -31.43
N GLY A 51 -0.76 3.06 -31.22
CA GLY A 51 -1.85 2.97 -32.19
C GLY A 51 -1.60 3.73 -33.50
N GLU A 52 -0.56 4.58 -33.57
CA GLU A 52 -0.11 5.27 -34.77
C GLU A 52 1.07 4.56 -35.44
N GLY A 53 1.53 3.43 -34.89
CA GLY A 53 2.65 2.65 -35.38
C GLY A 53 4.02 3.20 -34.98
N ARG A 54 4.09 4.20 -34.10
CA ARG A 54 5.35 4.76 -33.61
C ARG A 54 6.00 3.80 -32.63
N GLU A 55 7.30 3.59 -32.78
CA GLU A 55 8.07 2.74 -31.90
C GLU A 55 8.53 3.51 -30.66
N ILE A 56 8.18 3.01 -29.47
CA ILE A 56 8.51 3.58 -28.17
C ILE A 56 9.50 2.66 -27.47
N ASP A 57 10.59 3.25 -26.98
CA ASP A 57 11.68 2.56 -26.29
C ASP A 57 11.40 2.41 -24.78
N PHE A 58 11.38 1.17 -24.30
CA PHE A 58 11.20 0.78 -22.92
C PHE A 58 12.49 0.27 -22.26
N ARG A 59 13.63 0.24 -22.97
CA ARG A 59 14.89 -0.34 -22.45
C ARG A 59 15.45 0.38 -21.22
N ASN A 60 15.05 1.64 -21.00
CA ASN A 60 15.43 2.43 -19.82
C ASN A 60 14.29 2.53 -18.78
N THR A 61 13.29 1.67 -18.90
CA THR A 61 12.17 1.60 -17.95
C THR A 61 12.32 0.41 -17.02
N VAL A 62 12.01 0.62 -15.73
CA VAL A 62 11.83 -0.47 -14.78
C VAL A 62 10.34 -0.79 -14.74
N ILE A 63 9.97 -2.01 -15.13
CA ILE A 63 8.57 -2.45 -15.13
C ILE A 63 8.34 -3.29 -13.87
N LEU A 64 7.46 -2.80 -12.99
CA LEU A 64 6.98 -3.52 -11.82
C LEU A 64 5.58 -4.02 -12.10
N MET A 65 5.35 -5.30 -11.87
CA MET A 65 4.04 -5.93 -11.97
C MET A 65 3.66 -6.46 -10.59
N THR A 66 2.44 -6.17 -10.15
CA THR A 66 1.90 -6.76 -8.92
C THR A 66 0.84 -7.78 -9.30
N SER A 67 0.73 -8.82 -8.48
CA SER A 67 -0.33 -9.80 -8.63
C SER A 67 -0.69 -10.41 -7.29
N ASN A 68 -1.98 -10.73 -7.11
CA ASN A 68 -2.46 -11.48 -5.96
C ASN A 68 -2.57 -13.00 -6.23
N LEU A 69 -2.03 -13.49 -7.35
CA LEU A 69 -2.06 -14.91 -7.67
C LEU A 69 -1.29 -15.74 -6.63
N GLY A 70 -1.99 -16.73 -6.06
CA GLY A 70 -1.40 -17.65 -5.10
C GLY A 70 -1.20 -17.08 -3.69
N SER A 71 -1.75 -15.90 -3.38
CA SER A 71 -1.71 -15.33 -2.03
C SER A 71 -2.23 -16.29 -0.95
N ASP A 72 -3.36 -16.95 -1.21
CA ASP A 72 -3.96 -17.91 -0.26
C ASP A 72 -3.05 -19.13 -0.03
N LEU A 73 -2.36 -19.59 -1.09
CA LEU A 73 -1.43 -20.72 -1.00
C LEU A 73 -0.20 -20.34 -0.16
N ILE A 74 0.34 -19.13 -0.37
CA ILE A 74 1.47 -18.61 0.42
C ILE A 74 1.07 -18.49 1.89
N MET A 75 -0.12 -17.94 2.18
CA MET A 75 -0.65 -17.81 3.54
C MET A 75 -0.75 -19.19 4.20
N GLN A 76 -1.43 -20.15 3.57
CA GLN A 76 -1.59 -21.50 4.11
C GLN A 76 -0.25 -22.20 4.34
N MET A 77 0.67 -22.13 3.38
CA MET A 77 1.97 -22.77 3.51
C MET A 77 2.79 -22.17 4.66
N LEU A 78 2.74 -20.86 4.86
CA LEU A 78 3.49 -20.20 5.94
C LEU A 78 2.83 -20.36 7.31
N GLU A 79 1.53 -20.63 7.37
CA GLU A 79 0.85 -21.05 8.60
C GLU A 79 1.31 -22.45 9.03
N GLU A 80 1.38 -23.40 8.09
CA GLU A 80 1.80 -24.78 8.36
C GLU A 80 3.33 -24.91 8.53
N GLN A 81 4.10 -24.11 7.79
CA GLN A 81 5.56 -24.14 7.71
C GLN A 81 6.14 -22.71 7.68
N PRO A 82 6.24 -22.03 8.84
CA PRO A 82 6.75 -20.65 8.91
C PRO A 82 8.17 -20.46 8.36
N GLU A 83 8.98 -21.51 8.45
CA GLU A 83 10.39 -21.54 8.01
C GLU A 83 10.56 -21.91 6.53
N ALA A 84 9.46 -22.02 5.76
CA ALA A 84 9.53 -22.28 4.32
C ALA A 84 10.45 -21.26 3.63
N THR A 85 11.31 -21.75 2.74
CA THR A 85 12.31 -20.94 2.04
C THR A 85 11.72 -20.31 0.78
N GLU A 86 12.37 -19.30 0.22
CA GLU A 86 11.96 -18.71 -1.05
C GLU A 86 11.84 -19.74 -2.20
N PRO A 87 12.78 -20.70 -2.37
CA PRO A 87 12.60 -21.80 -3.31
C PRO A 87 11.29 -22.59 -3.13
N ASP A 88 10.91 -22.91 -1.90
CA ASP A 88 9.68 -23.68 -1.63
C ASP A 88 8.45 -22.90 -2.07
N LEU A 89 8.41 -21.59 -1.78
CA LEU A 89 7.34 -20.70 -2.22
C LEU A 89 7.30 -20.56 -3.75
N HIS A 90 8.46 -20.49 -4.41
CA HIS A 90 8.53 -20.49 -5.88
C HIS A 90 8.00 -21.78 -6.49
N GLU A 91 8.29 -22.94 -5.90
CA GLU A 91 7.77 -24.24 -6.35
C GLU A 91 6.26 -24.32 -6.18
N LEU A 92 5.73 -23.85 -5.04
CA LEU A 92 4.30 -23.76 -4.75
C LEU A 92 3.55 -22.89 -5.79
N LEU A 93 4.10 -21.72 -6.12
CA LEU A 93 3.45 -20.77 -7.04
C LEU A 93 3.61 -21.14 -8.51
N ARG A 94 4.61 -21.95 -8.85
CA ARG A 94 4.92 -22.33 -10.24
C ARG A 94 3.70 -22.85 -11.04
N PRO A 95 2.86 -23.77 -10.54
CA PRO A 95 1.66 -24.21 -11.26
C PRO A 95 0.66 -23.07 -11.48
N VAL A 96 0.37 -22.26 -10.46
CA VAL A 96 -0.59 -21.14 -10.54
C VAL A 96 -0.14 -20.10 -11.57
N LEU A 97 1.14 -19.73 -11.51
CA LEU A 97 1.70 -18.76 -12.45
C LEU A 97 1.66 -19.28 -13.89
N ARG A 98 1.96 -20.56 -14.14
CA ARG A 98 1.92 -21.17 -15.49
C ARG A 98 0.52 -21.33 -16.06
N ASP A 99 -0.49 -21.52 -15.21
CA ASP A 99 -1.89 -21.60 -15.65
C ASP A 99 -2.38 -20.23 -16.14
N HIS A 100 -1.98 -19.17 -15.42
CA HIS A 100 -2.40 -17.81 -15.72
C HIS A 100 -1.59 -17.15 -16.85
N PHE A 101 -0.25 -17.20 -16.76
CA PHE A 101 0.67 -16.54 -17.68
C PHE A 101 1.30 -17.53 -18.66
N GLN A 102 1.48 -17.10 -19.91
CA GLN A 102 2.17 -17.95 -20.89
C GLN A 102 3.63 -18.19 -20.49
N PRO A 103 4.18 -19.40 -20.72
CA PRO A 103 5.56 -19.73 -20.32
C PRO A 103 6.63 -18.76 -20.84
N ALA A 104 6.45 -18.24 -22.06
CA ALA A 104 7.39 -17.29 -22.66
C ALA A 104 7.47 -15.96 -21.88
N LEU A 105 6.34 -15.54 -21.29
CA LEU A 105 6.25 -14.35 -20.46
C LEU A 105 6.92 -14.56 -19.11
N LEU A 106 6.57 -15.67 -18.43
CA LEU A 106 7.14 -16.03 -17.13
C LEU A 106 8.66 -16.14 -17.18
N ALA A 107 9.22 -16.63 -18.28
CA ALA A 107 10.68 -16.71 -18.47
C ALA A 107 11.38 -15.35 -18.49
N ARG A 108 10.66 -14.23 -18.66
CA ARG A 108 11.19 -12.86 -18.61
C ARG A 108 10.94 -12.17 -17.27
N PHE A 109 10.19 -12.81 -16.38
CA PHE A 109 9.87 -12.24 -15.08
C PHE A 109 10.90 -12.65 -14.05
N GLN A 110 11.34 -11.68 -13.26
CA GLN A 110 11.95 -11.95 -11.97
C GLN A 110 10.85 -11.83 -10.91
N THR A 111 10.28 -12.97 -10.53
CA THR A 111 9.23 -12.99 -9.50
C THR A 111 9.84 -12.69 -8.14
N VAL A 112 9.23 -11.77 -7.40
CA VAL A 112 9.53 -11.47 -6.00
C VAL A 112 8.31 -11.83 -5.18
N ILE A 113 8.46 -12.73 -4.22
CA ILE A 113 7.36 -13.21 -3.39
C ILE A 113 7.31 -12.35 -2.12
N TYR A 114 6.13 -11.80 -1.82
CA TYR A 114 5.90 -11.04 -0.60
C TYR A 114 5.31 -11.95 0.46
N ARG A 115 5.98 -12.02 1.62
CA ARG A 115 5.46 -12.73 2.80
C ARG A 115 4.41 -11.88 3.52
N PRO A 116 3.49 -12.51 4.28
CA PRO A 116 2.61 -11.80 5.20
C PRO A 116 3.39 -10.91 6.16
N LEU A 117 2.80 -9.77 6.52
CA LEU A 117 3.45 -8.81 7.41
C LEU A 117 3.54 -9.37 8.83
N ALA A 118 4.76 -9.55 9.33
CA ALA A 118 4.98 -9.86 10.73
C ALA A 118 4.53 -8.71 11.64
N GLN A 119 4.22 -9.02 12.90
CA GLN A 119 3.79 -8.03 13.92
C GLN A 119 4.75 -6.83 14.03
N ALA A 120 6.06 -7.07 14.05
CA ALA A 120 7.05 -6.00 14.14
C ALA A 120 6.99 -5.05 12.92
N ALA A 121 6.85 -5.60 11.72
CA ALA A 121 6.72 -4.79 10.50
C ALA A 121 5.39 -4.02 10.48
N MET A 122 4.30 -4.65 10.92
CA MET A 122 2.99 -3.99 11.06
C MET A 122 3.08 -2.80 12.03
N ARG A 123 3.73 -3.00 13.18
CA ARG A 123 3.94 -1.94 14.16
C ARG A 123 4.70 -0.75 13.57
N THR A 124 5.78 -0.99 12.84
CA THR A 124 6.50 0.07 12.12
C THR A 124 5.60 0.82 11.13
N ILE A 125 4.72 0.11 10.42
CA ILE A 125 3.75 0.74 9.51
C ILE A 125 2.77 1.64 10.29
N VAL A 126 2.23 1.17 11.41
CA VAL A 126 1.34 1.96 12.28
C VAL A 126 2.05 3.23 12.77
N GLU A 127 3.28 3.11 13.25
CA GLU A 127 4.12 4.23 13.70
C GLU A 127 4.31 5.26 12.57
N MET A 128 4.67 4.80 11.36
CA MET A 128 4.82 5.67 10.19
C MET A 128 3.52 6.40 9.83
N LYS A 129 2.38 5.71 9.89
CA LYS A 129 1.07 6.29 9.54
C LYS A 129 0.63 7.34 10.57
N LEU A 130 0.78 7.05 11.85
CA LEU A 130 0.49 8.01 12.92
C LEU A 130 1.44 9.22 12.88
N ALA A 131 2.73 9.01 12.58
CA ALA A 131 3.68 10.11 12.37
C ALA A 131 3.27 11.03 11.20
N GLN A 132 2.65 10.48 10.14
CA GLN A 132 2.09 11.30 9.06
C GLN A 132 0.91 12.15 9.54
N VAL A 133 0.04 11.62 10.42
CA VAL A 133 -1.06 12.37 11.04
C VAL A 133 -0.49 13.50 11.90
N SER A 134 0.45 13.21 12.79
CA SER A 134 1.18 14.20 13.60
C SER A 134 1.78 15.32 12.76
N LYS A 135 2.44 14.96 11.65
CA LYS A 135 3.04 15.93 10.74
C LYS A 135 1.99 16.84 10.10
N ARG A 136 0.82 16.31 9.75
CA ARG A 136 -0.30 17.10 9.20
C ARG A 136 -0.86 18.05 10.25
N LEU A 137 -1.07 17.59 11.48
CA LEU A 137 -1.57 18.42 12.58
C LEU A 137 -0.62 19.57 12.89
N ASN A 138 0.68 19.29 12.99
CA ASN A 138 1.68 20.33 13.20
C ASN A 138 1.70 21.34 12.03
N ARG A 139 1.65 20.88 10.78
CA ARG A 139 1.68 21.75 9.61
C ARG A 139 0.48 22.71 9.54
N HIS A 140 -0.72 22.23 9.90
CA HIS A 140 -1.95 23.01 9.74
C HIS A 140 -2.35 23.80 10.99
N TYR A 141 -2.03 23.30 12.18
CA TYR A 141 -2.46 23.87 13.46
C TYR A 141 -1.31 24.25 14.39
N GLY A 142 -0.04 23.96 14.05
CA GLY A 142 1.11 24.20 14.92
C GLY A 142 1.16 23.31 16.16
N MET A 143 0.37 22.24 16.16
CA MET A 143 0.17 21.36 17.30
C MET A 143 1.26 20.30 17.40
N LYS A 144 1.82 20.14 18.59
CA LYS A 144 2.68 19.00 18.94
C LYS A 144 1.82 17.82 19.35
N THR A 145 2.25 16.62 18.98
CA THR A 145 1.52 15.40 19.27
C THR A 145 2.41 14.40 19.98
N ASP A 146 1.96 13.91 21.13
CA ASP A 146 2.55 12.77 21.82
C ASP A 146 1.61 11.58 21.68
N ILE A 147 2.16 10.43 21.27
CA ILE A 147 1.39 9.22 21.03
C ILE A 147 1.89 8.15 21.98
N HIS A 148 0.99 7.58 22.76
CA HIS A 148 1.29 6.56 23.76
C HIS A 148 1.50 5.19 23.11
N GLU A 149 2.37 4.39 23.71
CA GLU A 149 2.68 3.01 23.30
C GLU A 149 1.42 2.15 23.17
N SER A 150 0.47 2.33 24.09
CA SER A 150 -0.79 1.59 24.07
C SER A 150 -1.58 1.75 22.76
N LEU A 151 -1.48 2.91 22.10
CA LEU A 151 -2.16 3.12 20.81
C LEU A 151 -1.45 2.38 19.67
N TYR A 152 -0.12 2.34 19.67
CA TYR A 152 0.64 1.58 18.69
C TYR A 152 0.34 0.09 18.80
N ASP A 153 0.31 -0.44 20.02
CA ASP A 153 0.03 -1.86 20.27
C ASP A 153 -1.41 -2.23 19.90
N ALA A 154 -2.39 -1.43 20.31
CA ALA A 154 -3.80 -1.68 20.00
C ALA A 154 -4.07 -1.68 18.49
N LEU A 155 -3.54 -0.70 17.76
CA LEU A 155 -3.67 -0.64 16.30
C LEU A 155 -2.94 -1.78 15.61
N THR A 156 -1.75 -2.15 16.09
CA THR A 156 -0.99 -3.28 15.54
C THR A 156 -1.78 -4.58 15.70
N ALA A 157 -2.31 -4.84 16.90
CA ALA A 157 -3.11 -6.04 17.18
C ALA A 157 -4.37 -6.09 16.30
N ALA A 158 -5.07 -4.97 16.13
CA ALA A 158 -6.26 -4.88 15.27
C ALA A 158 -5.93 -5.11 13.77
N CYS A 159 -4.71 -4.79 13.32
CA CYS A 159 -4.30 -4.94 11.92
C CYS A 159 -3.69 -6.30 11.57
N LEU A 160 -3.38 -7.13 12.58
CA LEU A 160 -2.91 -8.51 12.36
C LEU A 160 -4.03 -9.50 12.07
N LEU A 161 -5.29 -9.07 12.13
CA LEU A 161 -6.42 -9.92 11.77
C LEU A 161 -6.37 -10.28 10.26
N PRO A 162 -6.64 -11.55 9.88
CA PRO A 162 -6.15 -12.15 8.63
C PRO A 162 -6.59 -11.47 7.33
N ASP A 163 -7.73 -10.80 7.32
CA ASP A 163 -8.42 -10.47 6.05
C ASP A 163 -8.04 -9.12 5.42
N THR A 164 -7.22 -8.28 6.06
CA THR A 164 -7.11 -6.86 5.64
C THR A 164 -5.69 -6.31 5.56
N GLY A 165 -4.68 -6.99 6.12
CA GLY A 165 -3.28 -6.57 6.10
C GLY A 165 -3.08 -5.10 6.51
N ALA A 166 -2.04 -4.44 5.97
CA ALA A 166 -1.74 -3.04 6.29
C ALA A 166 -2.80 -2.04 5.80
N ARG A 167 -3.72 -2.44 4.90
CA ARG A 167 -4.83 -1.58 4.45
C ARG A 167 -5.80 -1.29 5.60
N ASN A 168 -5.88 -2.18 6.60
CA ASN A 168 -6.72 -1.96 7.76
C ASN A 168 -6.27 -0.74 8.59
N VAL A 169 -4.96 -0.48 8.63
CA VAL A 169 -4.40 0.67 9.37
C VAL A 169 -5.02 1.97 8.86
N ASP A 170 -5.08 2.15 7.54
CA ASP A 170 -5.69 3.33 6.93
C ASP A 170 -7.20 3.40 7.22
N SER A 171 -7.89 2.26 7.23
CA SER A 171 -9.32 2.21 7.58
C SER A 171 -9.56 2.63 9.02
N LEU A 172 -8.86 2.02 9.98
CA LEU A 172 -8.96 2.34 11.41
C LEU A 172 -8.63 3.81 11.68
N LEU A 173 -7.56 4.33 11.06
CA LEU A 173 -7.20 5.74 11.19
C LEU A 173 -8.30 6.67 10.66
N ASN A 174 -8.82 6.42 9.46
CA ASN A 174 -9.80 7.29 8.83
C ASN A 174 -11.21 7.17 9.42
N GLN A 175 -11.57 6.01 9.96
CA GLN A 175 -12.93 5.74 10.45
C GLN A 175 -13.07 5.90 11.96
N GLN A 176 -12.01 5.67 12.73
CA GLN A 176 -12.09 5.68 14.20
C GLN A 176 -11.28 6.83 14.81
N ILE A 177 -10.05 7.08 14.36
CA ILE A 177 -9.17 8.07 15.00
C ILE A 177 -9.43 9.48 14.48
N LEU A 178 -9.29 9.70 13.17
CA LEU A 178 -9.39 11.03 12.57
C LEU A 178 -10.76 11.71 12.77
N PRO A 179 -11.91 11.01 12.75
CA PRO A 179 -13.21 11.64 12.99
C PRO A 179 -13.33 12.19 14.41
N VAL A 180 -12.97 11.39 15.42
CA VAL A 180 -13.02 11.81 16.83
C VAL A 180 -12.07 12.98 17.08
N LEU A 181 -10.85 12.88 16.56
CA LEU A 181 -9.86 13.95 16.61
C LEU A 181 -10.37 15.24 15.97
N SER A 182 -10.97 15.15 14.78
CA SER A 182 -11.48 16.31 14.05
C SER A 182 -12.63 16.97 14.81
N GLN A 183 -13.55 16.17 15.37
CA GLN A 183 -14.67 16.67 16.17
C GLN A 183 -14.19 17.42 17.41
N GLN A 184 -13.28 16.83 18.19
CA GLN A 184 -12.76 17.48 19.40
C GLN A 184 -11.99 18.76 19.07
N LEU A 185 -11.14 18.72 18.03
CA LEU A 185 -10.41 19.90 17.57
C LEU A 185 -11.34 21.04 17.16
N LEU A 186 -12.43 20.73 16.43
CA LEU A 186 -13.44 21.73 16.04
C LEU A 186 -14.18 22.30 17.25
N MET A 187 -14.48 21.50 18.27
CA MET A 187 -15.10 21.97 19.51
C MET A 187 -14.20 22.96 20.25
N HIS A 188 -12.91 22.67 20.42
CA HIS A 188 -11.96 23.61 21.03
C HIS A 188 -11.83 24.90 20.21
N MET A 189 -11.73 24.80 18.88
CA MET A 189 -11.66 25.98 18.01
C MET A 189 -12.93 26.84 18.08
N ALA A 190 -14.12 26.23 18.16
CA ALA A 190 -15.39 26.94 18.31
C ALA A 190 -15.48 27.65 19.68
N ALA A 191 -14.87 27.10 20.72
CA ALA A 191 -14.70 27.73 22.03
C ALA A 191 -13.61 28.82 22.06
N GLY A 192 -12.95 29.11 20.93
CA GLY A 192 -11.86 30.09 20.84
C GLY A 192 -10.52 29.59 21.42
N GLN A 193 -10.43 28.31 21.77
CA GLN A 193 -9.22 27.68 22.27
C GLN A 193 -8.38 27.17 21.10
N LYS A 194 -7.06 27.37 21.17
CA LYS A 194 -6.10 26.86 20.18
C LYS A 194 -5.13 25.92 20.86
N PRO A 195 -5.49 24.63 20.94
CA PRO A 195 -4.63 23.68 21.63
C PRO A 195 -3.26 23.57 20.95
N GLN A 196 -2.20 23.56 21.76
CA GLN A 196 -0.82 23.48 21.30
C GLN A 196 -0.28 22.06 21.40
N HIS A 197 -0.85 21.25 22.30
CA HIS A 197 -0.44 19.89 22.55
C HIS A 197 -1.62 18.92 22.46
N LEU A 198 -1.39 17.76 21.85
CA LEU A 198 -2.32 16.64 21.78
C LEU A 198 -1.63 15.38 22.26
N THR A 199 -2.24 14.67 23.19
CA THR A 199 -1.84 13.33 23.59
C THR A 199 -2.87 12.33 23.06
N LEU A 200 -2.39 11.28 22.38
CA LEU A 200 -3.20 10.19 21.86
C LEU A 200 -2.84 8.89 22.58
N GLY A 201 -3.83 8.15 23.06
CA GLY A 201 -3.63 6.86 23.71
C GLY A 201 -4.76 5.88 23.40
N TRP A 202 -4.59 4.67 23.91
CA TRP A 202 -5.63 3.65 23.91
C TRP A 202 -5.91 3.16 25.32
N ASN A 203 -7.19 2.94 25.61
CA ASN A 203 -7.74 2.36 26.84
C ASN A 203 -8.69 1.20 26.46
N GLU A 204 -8.68 0.11 27.22
CA GLU A 204 -9.51 -1.07 26.91
C GLU A 204 -11.02 -0.85 27.07
N GLU A 205 -11.45 0.04 27.97
CA GLU A 205 -12.87 0.34 28.24
C GLU A 205 -13.38 1.48 27.34
N GLU A 206 -12.59 2.54 27.18
CA GLU A 206 -13.01 3.76 26.45
C GLU A 206 -12.55 3.80 24.98
N GLY A 207 -11.65 2.91 24.58
CA GLY A 207 -11.05 2.89 23.26
C GLY A 207 -10.02 4.00 23.07
N ILE A 208 -10.21 4.85 22.05
CA ILE A 208 -9.26 5.93 21.73
C ILE A 208 -9.43 7.07 22.75
N VAL A 209 -8.34 7.38 23.45
CA VAL A 209 -8.30 8.50 24.40
C VAL A 209 -7.51 9.65 23.80
N LEU A 210 -8.08 10.86 23.87
CA LEU A 210 -7.44 12.10 23.41
C LEU A 210 -7.44 13.12 24.54
N ALA A 211 -6.32 13.81 24.73
CA ALA A 211 -6.18 14.91 25.67
C ALA A 211 -5.50 16.10 24.98
N PHE A 212 -6.04 17.31 25.18
CA PHE A 212 -5.42 18.55 24.71
C PHE A 212 -4.80 19.32 25.88
N ASP A 213 -3.64 19.95 25.64
CA ASP A 213 -2.95 20.86 26.58
C ASP A 213 -2.83 20.39 28.05
N GLY A 214 -2.67 19.07 28.26
CA GLY A 214 -2.51 18.51 29.61
C GLY A 214 -3.81 18.35 30.40
N GLU A 215 -4.98 18.40 29.75
CA GLU A 215 -6.23 17.90 30.34
C GLU A 215 -6.05 16.43 30.71
N ASN A 216 -5.84 16.16 32.01
CA ASN A 216 -5.57 14.83 32.54
C ASN A 216 -6.85 13.96 32.51
N ARG A 217 -7.24 13.50 31.31
CA ARG A 217 -8.28 12.48 31.14
C ARG A 217 -7.62 11.11 30.98
N GLY A 218 -7.21 10.53 32.11
CA GLY A 218 -7.04 9.08 32.23
C GLY A 218 -5.91 8.40 31.45
N ILE A 219 -5.03 9.13 30.77
CA ILE A 219 -3.84 8.54 30.13
C ILE A 219 -2.79 8.31 31.24
N GLN A 220 -2.92 7.20 31.96
CA GLN A 220 -1.86 6.74 32.85
C GLN A 220 -0.68 6.21 32.02
N PRO A 221 0.57 6.43 32.48
CA PRO A 221 1.79 6.01 31.78
C PRO A 221 1.92 4.49 31.67
#